data_AF-A0A7C3TR62-F1
#
_entry.id   AF-A0A7C3TR62-F1
#
_cell.length_a   1.000
_cell.length_b   1.000
_cell.length_c   1.000
_cell.angle_alpha   90.00
_cell.angle_beta   90.00
_cell.angle_gamma   90.00
#
_symmetry.space_group_name_H-M   'P 1'
#
loop_
_entity.id
_entity.type
_entity.pdbx_description
1 polymer ?
#
loop_
_entity_poly.entity_id
_entity_poly.type
_entity_poly.pdbx_seq_one_letter_code
_entity_poly.pdbx_strand_id
1 'polypeptide(L)'
;NFKSLWQRLEFLKSLKESQRAHFDFTTQFVVGAGGETDREIMSTTATLYKKMKLARAYYSAFQPVAGTPLADLPPASTWREHRLYQADFLLRKYGFCFEELCFDEEGNLPVAVDPKTCWAVQHPEFFPVELNTAPLETLIRVPGIGILSARKIVELRTHEPLTRPEVLKTMGIRIEKALPFVLLRGKRFTGPVQLSLFQGEASRAPVLSPAR
;
A
#
# COMPACT_ATOMS: atom_id res chain seq x y z
N ASN A 1 -20.40 20.37 -12.69
CA ASN A 1 -19.77 21.16 -11.62
C ASN A 1 -19.43 20.22 -10.46
N PHE A 2 -18.22 20.29 -9.88
CA PHE A 2 -17.80 19.46 -8.73
C PHE A 2 -18.78 19.53 -7.54
N LYS A 3 -19.35 20.71 -7.26
CA LYS A 3 -20.33 20.90 -6.19
C LYS A 3 -21.56 20.00 -6.33
N SER A 4 -22.09 19.84 -7.54
CA SER A 4 -23.26 19.00 -7.77
C SER A 4 -22.92 17.50 -7.62
N LEU A 5 -21.71 17.09 -8.00
CA LEU A 5 -21.25 15.72 -7.76
C LEU A 5 -21.13 15.45 -6.26
N TRP A 6 -20.53 16.38 -5.52
CA TRP A 6 -20.38 16.27 -4.07
C TRP A 6 -21.73 16.17 -3.35
N GLN A 7 -22.69 17.01 -3.72
CA GLN A 7 -24.06 16.96 -3.17
C GLN A 7 -24.74 15.60 -3.43
N ARG A 8 -24.51 14.98 -4.60
CA ARG A 8 -25.02 13.63 -4.88
C ARG A 8 -24.38 12.58 -3.99
N LEU A 9 -23.08 12.69 -3.71
CA LEU A 9 -22.38 11.78 -2.79
C LEU A 9 -22.89 11.92 -1.35
N GLU A 10 -23.16 13.15 -0.90
CA GLU A 10 -23.76 13.41 0.41
C GLU A 10 -25.18 12.83 0.51
N PHE A 11 -25.97 12.93 -0.57
CA PHE A 11 -27.28 12.29 -0.65
C PHE A 11 -27.20 10.75 -0.59
N LEU A 12 -26.28 10.13 -1.33
CA LEU A 12 -26.08 8.67 -1.26
C LEU A 12 -25.65 8.23 0.15
N LYS A 13 -24.77 9.00 0.78
CA LYS A 13 -24.38 8.77 2.17
C LYS A 13 -25.60 8.82 3.11
N SER A 14 -26.45 9.84 3.01
CA SER A 14 -27.61 9.99 3.91
C SER A 14 -28.62 8.85 3.74
N LEU A 15 -28.81 8.35 2.51
CA LEU A 15 -29.63 7.17 2.26
C LEU A 15 -29.06 5.93 2.96
N LYS A 16 -27.75 5.71 2.86
CA LYS A 16 -27.07 4.58 3.51
C LYS A 16 -27.16 4.66 5.04
N GLU A 17 -26.95 5.83 5.62
CA GLU A 17 -27.04 6.06 7.07
C GLU A 17 -28.47 5.92 7.60
N SER A 18 -29.48 6.27 6.79
CA SER A 18 -30.89 6.11 7.17
C SER A 18 -31.36 4.65 7.22
N GLN A 19 -30.52 3.67 6.81
CA GLN A 19 -30.86 2.25 6.66
C GLN A 19 -32.09 1.96 5.78
N ARG A 20 -32.54 2.95 5.00
CA ARG A 20 -33.68 2.81 4.07
C ARG A 20 -33.33 2.01 2.83
N ALA A 21 -32.04 1.82 2.55
CA ALA A 21 -31.55 1.03 1.43
C ALA A 21 -30.19 0.39 1.76
N HIS A 22 -30.02 -0.87 1.39
CA HIS A 22 -28.74 -1.57 1.45
C HIS A 22 -28.08 -1.51 0.07
N PHE A 23 -27.12 -0.60 -0.08
CA PHE A 23 -26.31 -0.51 -1.30
C PHE A 23 -24.89 -0.06 -0.98
N ASP A 24 -24.00 -0.43 -1.89
CA ASP A 24 -22.66 0.11 -1.97
C ASP A 24 -22.55 0.96 -3.23
N PHE A 25 -21.73 2.00 -3.15
CA PHE A 25 -21.39 2.80 -4.31
C PHE A 25 -19.88 2.90 -4.45
N THR A 26 -19.47 3.05 -5.69
CA THR A 26 -18.08 3.11 -6.11
C THR A 26 -17.86 4.35 -6.97
N THR A 27 -16.61 4.73 -7.17
CA THR A 27 -16.23 5.82 -8.07
C THR A 27 -15.04 5.39 -8.92
N GLN A 28 -14.81 6.10 -10.01
CA GLN A 28 -13.64 5.90 -10.86
C GLN A 28 -12.94 7.23 -11.11
N PHE A 29 -11.62 7.24 -10.90
CA PHE A 29 -10.72 8.31 -11.27
C PHE A 29 -10.05 7.98 -12.60
N VAL A 30 -10.06 8.93 -13.53
CA VAL A 30 -9.18 8.92 -14.70
C VAL A 30 -7.94 9.73 -14.30
N VAL A 31 -6.79 9.07 -14.24
CA VAL A 31 -5.59 9.63 -13.61
C VAL A 31 -4.58 10.12 -14.66
N GLY A 32 -4.06 11.32 -14.49
CA GLY A 32 -3.10 12.02 -15.35
C GLY A 32 -3.71 13.01 -16.34
N ALA A 33 -5.02 12.98 -16.57
CA ALA A 33 -5.67 13.88 -17.52
C ALA A 33 -5.77 15.33 -17.00
N GLY A 34 -5.87 15.51 -15.67
CA GLY A 34 -6.15 16.79 -15.04
C GLY A 34 -4.92 17.49 -14.44
N GLY A 35 -3.73 16.93 -14.60
CA GLY A 35 -2.50 17.43 -13.96
C GLY A 35 -2.46 17.21 -12.44
N GLU A 36 -3.35 16.38 -11.90
CA GLU A 36 -3.44 16.10 -10.48
C GLU A 36 -2.29 15.19 -10.00
N THR A 37 -1.87 15.40 -8.76
CA THR A 37 -0.86 14.59 -8.07
C THR A 37 -1.48 13.35 -7.42
N ASP A 38 -0.68 12.31 -7.17
CA ASP A 38 -1.20 11.13 -6.44
C ASP A 38 -1.62 11.47 -5.01
N ARG A 39 -0.98 12.46 -4.38
CA ARG A 39 -1.36 13.00 -3.06
C ARG A 39 -2.79 13.54 -3.07
N GLU A 40 -3.17 14.30 -4.08
CA GLU A 40 -4.54 14.82 -4.22
C GLU A 40 -5.57 13.71 -4.44
N ILE A 41 -5.24 12.74 -5.31
CA ILE A 41 -6.10 11.57 -5.56
C ILE A 41 -6.28 10.77 -4.26
N MET A 42 -5.18 10.42 -3.57
CA MET A 42 -5.23 9.62 -2.35
C MET A 42 -5.91 10.34 -1.18
N SER A 43 -5.70 11.65 -1.04
CA SER A 43 -6.40 12.47 -0.05
C SER A 43 -7.92 12.48 -0.29
N THR A 44 -8.31 12.65 -1.56
CA THR A 44 -9.72 12.59 -1.98
C THR A 44 -10.30 11.20 -1.70
N THR A 45 -9.60 10.14 -2.11
CA THR A 45 -10.01 8.75 -1.85
C THR A 45 -10.18 8.48 -0.36
N ALA A 46 -9.21 8.85 0.48
CA ALA A 46 -9.28 8.69 1.92
C ALA A 46 -10.48 9.42 2.52
N THR A 47 -10.77 10.63 2.03
CA THR A 47 -11.94 11.41 2.41
C THR A 47 -13.24 10.71 2.02
N LEU A 48 -13.33 10.17 0.81
CA LEU A 48 -14.51 9.43 0.34
C LEU A 48 -14.77 8.17 1.18
N TYR A 49 -13.73 7.42 1.54
CA TYR A 49 -13.88 6.28 2.44
C TYR A 49 -14.34 6.72 3.84
N LYS A 50 -13.68 7.70 4.43
CA LYS A 50 -13.95 8.14 5.82
C LYS A 50 -15.32 8.82 5.95
N LYS A 51 -15.58 9.81 5.10
CA LYS A 51 -16.75 10.70 5.20
C LYS A 51 -17.97 10.17 4.45
N MET A 52 -17.78 9.53 3.30
CA MET A 52 -18.88 9.09 2.43
C MET A 52 -19.18 7.60 2.50
N LYS A 53 -18.41 6.80 3.26
CA LYS A 53 -18.57 5.33 3.35
C LYS A 53 -18.55 4.65 1.98
N LEU A 54 -17.72 5.19 1.07
CA LEU A 54 -17.47 4.64 -0.25
C LEU A 54 -17.01 3.17 -0.12
N ALA A 55 -17.49 2.28 -0.97
CA ALA A 55 -17.09 0.88 -0.92
C ALA A 55 -15.74 0.64 -1.59
N ARG A 56 -15.52 1.28 -2.75
CA ARG A 56 -14.29 1.15 -3.55
C ARG A 56 -14.11 2.34 -4.51
N ALA A 57 -12.86 2.79 -4.64
CA ALA A 57 -12.41 3.62 -5.73
C ALA A 57 -11.70 2.76 -6.79
N TYR A 58 -11.91 3.10 -8.05
CA TYR A 58 -11.20 2.56 -9.20
C TYR A 58 -10.32 3.64 -9.81
N TYR A 59 -9.20 3.24 -10.38
CA TYR A 59 -8.23 4.09 -11.05
C TYR A 59 -8.02 3.56 -12.46
N SER A 60 -7.94 4.47 -13.41
CA SER A 60 -7.68 4.17 -14.81
C SER A 60 -6.70 5.21 -15.32
N ALA A 61 -5.51 4.78 -15.76
CA ALA A 61 -4.54 5.67 -16.37
C ALA A 61 -5.13 6.32 -17.62
N PHE A 62 -5.08 7.65 -17.69
CA PHE A 62 -5.52 8.39 -18.86
C PHE A 62 -4.82 7.90 -20.13
N GLN A 63 -5.60 7.58 -21.15
CA GLN A 63 -5.13 7.27 -22.49
C GLN A 63 -5.82 8.24 -23.46
N PRO A 64 -5.06 9.00 -24.27
CA PRO A 64 -5.65 9.93 -25.22
C PRO A 64 -6.41 9.17 -26.30
N VAL A 65 -7.57 9.73 -26.69
CA VAL A 65 -8.41 9.19 -27.76
C VAL A 65 -8.50 10.22 -28.86
N ALA A 66 -8.17 9.80 -30.09
CA ALA A 66 -8.21 10.67 -31.26
C ALA A 66 -9.59 11.31 -31.46
N GLY A 67 -9.62 12.58 -31.85
CA GLY A 67 -10.86 13.33 -32.06
C GLY A 67 -11.55 13.82 -30.78
N THR A 68 -10.92 13.67 -29.62
CA THR A 68 -11.40 14.25 -28.36
C THR A 68 -10.62 15.52 -28.00
N PRO A 69 -11.15 16.43 -27.16
CA PRO A 69 -10.42 17.61 -26.69
C PRO A 69 -9.12 17.31 -25.93
N LEU A 70 -8.93 16.06 -25.50
CA LEU A 70 -7.75 15.60 -24.74
C LEU A 70 -6.79 14.77 -25.61
N ALA A 71 -7.00 14.71 -26.93
CA ALA A 71 -6.22 13.86 -27.83
C ALA A 71 -4.71 14.17 -27.82
N ASP A 72 -4.34 15.44 -27.61
CA ASP A 72 -2.94 15.89 -27.66
C ASP A 72 -2.22 15.82 -26.30
N LEU A 73 -2.92 15.36 -25.25
CA LEU A 73 -2.31 15.17 -23.93
C LEU A 73 -1.48 13.87 -23.89
N PRO A 74 -0.35 13.85 -23.14
CA PRO A 74 0.43 12.63 -22.98
C PRO A 74 -0.36 11.56 -22.21
N PRO A 75 -0.18 10.26 -22.53
CA PRO A 75 -0.78 9.19 -21.76
C PRO A 75 -0.17 9.13 -20.36
N ALA A 76 -0.99 8.74 -19.39
CA ALA A 76 -0.50 8.45 -18.04
C ALA A 76 0.13 7.05 -17.98
N SER A 77 1.14 6.89 -17.12
CA SER A 77 1.80 5.61 -16.91
C SER A 77 0.87 4.60 -16.22
N THR A 78 0.81 3.38 -16.73
CA THR A 78 0.08 2.27 -16.09
C THR A 78 0.70 1.87 -14.75
N TRP A 79 1.98 2.17 -14.52
CA TRP A 79 2.62 1.98 -13.21
C TRP A 79 2.04 2.92 -12.15
N ARG A 80 1.65 4.13 -12.54
CA ARG A 80 0.97 5.09 -11.66
C ARG A 80 -0.37 4.53 -11.19
N GLU A 81 -1.19 4.02 -12.12
CA GLU A 81 -2.44 3.32 -11.80
C GLU A 81 -2.21 2.17 -10.82
N HIS A 82 -1.20 1.32 -11.08
CA HIS A 82 -0.86 0.21 -10.20
C HIS A 82 -0.45 0.68 -8.79
N ARG A 83 0.33 1.76 -8.66
CA ARG A 83 0.71 2.33 -7.36
C ARG A 83 -0.49 2.88 -6.59
N LEU A 84 -1.42 3.56 -7.26
CA LEU A 84 -2.66 4.03 -6.65
C LEU A 84 -3.50 2.87 -6.11
N TYR A 85 -3.62 1.76 -6.86
CA TYR A 85 -4.30 0.56 -6.35
C TYR A 85 -3.59 -0.06 -5.14
N GLN A 86 -2.25 -0.07 -5.13
CA GLN A 86 -1.51 -0.57 -3.97
C GLN A 86 -1.72 0.30 -2.73
N ALA A 87 -1.66 1.62 -2.88
CA ALA A 87 -1.91 2.56 -1.79
C ALA A 87 -3.36 2.48 -1.28
N ASP A 88 -4.34 2.43 -2.19
CA ASP A 88 -5.76 2.21 -1.87
C ASP A 88 -5.99 0.93 -1.05
N PHE A 89 -5.29 -0.14 -1.41
CA PHE A 89 -5.38 -1.40 -0.69
C PHE A 89 -4.86 -1.30 0.74
N LEU A 90 -3.80 -0.52 0.97
CA LEU A 90 -3.31 -0.24 2.33
C LEU A 90 -4.35 0.49 3.17
N LEU A 91 -4.97 1.54 2.62
CA LEU A 91 -6.01 2.30 3.31
C LEU A 91 -7.21 1.40 3.70
N ARG A 92 -7.68 0.57 2.78
CA ARG A 92 -8.91 -0.23 3.00
C ARG A 92 -8.70 -1.50 3.79
N LYS A 93 -7.55 -2.17 3.65
CA LYS A 93 -7.36 -3.53 4.15
C LYS A 93 -6.27 -3.66 5.22
N TYR A 94 -5.33 -2.71 5.28
CA TYR A 94 -4.22 -2.76 6.23
C TYR A 94 -4.32 -1.72 7.36
N GLY A 95 -5.38 -0.91 7.36
CA GLY A 95 -5.60 0.11 8.38
C GLY A 95 -4.60 1.27 8.33
N PHE A 96 -3.99 1.50 7.16
CA PHE A 96 -3.17 2.69 6.95
C PHE A 96 -4.06 3.94 6.92
N CYS A 97 -3.58 5.04 7.46
CA CYS A 97 -4.14 6.36 7.21
C CYS A 97 -3.41 7.05 6.04
N PHE A 98 -3.95 8.19 5.60
CA PHE A 98 -3.41 8.93 4.46
C PHE A 98 -2.01 9.47 4.75
N GLU A 99 -1.78 9.90 5.99
CA GLU A 99 -0.53 10.47 6.48
C GLU A 99 0.62 9.45 6.51
N GLU A 100 0.29 8.15 6.50
CA GLU A 100 1.27 7.06 6.41
C GLU A 100 1.68 6.74 4.97
N LEU A 101 1.04 7.33 3.95
CA LEU A 101 1.43 7.10 2.56
C LEU A 101 2.67 7.94 2.20
N CYS A 102 3.66 7.29 1.59
CA CYS A 102 4.83 7.97 1.04
C CYS A 102 4.48 8.71 -0.26
N PHE A 103 4.94 9.95 -0.38
CA PHE A 103 4.96 10.68 -1.64
C PHE A 103 6.35 11.26 -1.89
N ASP A 104 6.72 11.44 -3.15
CA ASP A 104 7.91 12.20 -3.55
C ASP A 104 7.69 13.72 -3.40
N GLU A 105 8.69 14.50 -3.81
CA GLU A 105 8.68 15.97 -3.71
C GLU A 105 7.58 16.59 -4.59
N GLU A 106 7.26 15.96 -5.72
CA GLU A 106 6.18 16.33 -6.63
C GLU A 106 4.79 15.84 -6.17
N GLY A 107 4.71 15.13 -5.05
CA GLY A 107 3.46 14.64 -4.49
C GLY A 107 2.92 13.36 -5.15
N ASN A 108 3.75 12.60 -5.84
CA ASN A 108 3.41 11.34 -6.50
C ASN A 108 3.90 10.12 -5.73
N LEU A 109 3.28 8.96 -5.98
CA LEU A 109 3.69 7.69 -5.37
C LEU A 109 4.97 7.18 -6.05
N PRO A 110 6.02 6.80 -5.29
CA PRO A 110 7.26 6.31 -5.89
C PRO A 110 7.05 5.12 -6.83
N VAL A 111 7.58 5.21 -8.06
CA VAL A 111 7.45 4.14 -9.06
C VAL A 111 8.36 2.96 -8.73
N ALA A 112 9.55 3.18 -8.17
CA ALA A 112 10.53 2.12 -7.93
C ALA A 112 10.19 1.21 -6.73
N VAL A 113 9.50 1.75 -5.71
CA VAL A 113 9.26 1.07 -4.43
C VAL A 113 7.77 1.00 -4.15
N ASP A 114 7.25 -0.15 -3.71
CA ASP A 114 5.83 -0.25 -3.35
C ASP A 114 5.50 0.53 -2.07
N PRO A 115 4.26 1.05 -1.93
CA PRO A 115 3.92 1.96 -0.83
C PRO A 115 4.17 1.38 0.56
N LYS A 116 3.98 0.06 0.74
CA LYS A 116 4.17 -0.61 2.02
C LYS A 116 5.66 -0.72 2.39
N THR A 117 6.49 -1.06 1.40
CA THR A 117 7.95 -1.08 1.56
C THR A 117 8.49 0.32 1.78
N CYS A 118 7.98 1.33 1.06
CA CYS A 118 8.39 2.71 1.27
C CYS A 118 8.13 3.16 2.71
N TRP A 119 6.90 2.92 3.22
CA TRP A 119 6.55 3.25 4.60
C TRP A 119 7.51 2.58 5.59
N ALA A 120 7.80 1.29 5.39
CA ALA A 120 8.67 0.54 6.28
C ALA A 120 10.12 1.05 6.31
N VAL A 121 10.64 1.54 5.18
CA VAL A 121 11.98 2.16 5.12
C VAL A 121 12.01 3.50 5.85
N GLN A 122 10.93 4.28 5.78
CA GLN A 122 10.83 5.57 6.46
C GLN A 122 10.55 5.47 7.96
N HIS A 123 10.11 4.30 8.44
CA HIS A 123 9.75 4.06 9.84
C HIS A 123 10.57 2.89 10.45
N PRO A 124 11.91 3.01 10.50
CA PRO A 124 12.78 1.95 10.99
C PRO A 124 12.52 1.57 12.46
N GLU A 125 11.92 2.47 13.25
CA GLU A 125 11.56 2.24 14.66
C GLU A 125 10.53 1.13 14.87
N PHE A 126 9.77 0.75 13.84
CA PHE A 126 8.85 -0.39 13.89
C PHE A 126 9.53 -1.74 13.62
N PHE A 127 10.82 -1.73 13.28
CA PHE A 127 11.56 -2.91 12.81
C PHE A 127 12.85 -3.15 13.60
N PRO A 128 13.28 -4.40 13.72
CA PRO A 128 12.69 -5.60 13.14
C PRO A 128 11.53 -6.18 13.99
N VAL A 129 10.60 -6.88 13.34
CA VAL A 129 9.44 -7.51 13.98
C VAL A 129 9.73 -8.98 14.29
N GLU A 130 9.60 -9.41 15.56
CA GLU A 130 9.70 -10.83 15.94
C GLU A 130 8.42 -11.58 15.55
N LEU A 131 8.53 -12.48 14.56
CA LEU A 131 7.36 -13.17 14.00
C LEU A 131 6.69 -14.15 14.99
N ASN A 132 7.43 -14.65 15.97
CA ASN A 132 6.87 -15.59 16.96
C ASN A 132 6.01 -14.90 18.03
N THR A 133 6.12 -13.59 18.23
CA THR A 133 5.42 -12.88 19.31
C THR A 133 4.59 -11.70 18.84
N ALA A 134 4.98 -11.03 17.76
CA ALA A 134 4.30 -9.81 17.28
C ALA A 134 2.82 -10.04 16.98
N PRO A 135 1.92 -9.11 17.34
CA PRO A 135 0.51 -9.31 17.09
C PRO A 135 0.16 -9.14 15.59
N LEU A 136 -1.03 -9.58 15.19
CA LEU A 136 -1.44 -9.66 13.77
C LEU A 136 -1.32 -8.30 13.06
N GLU A 137 -1.76 -7.25 13.72
CA GLU A 137 -1.71 -5.85 13.29
C GLU A 137 -0.29 -5.35 13.02
N THR A 138 0.71 -5.84 13.74
CA THR A 138 2.13 -5.54 13.47
C THR A 138 2.63 -6.38 12.29
N LEU A 139 2.28 -7.66 12.22
CA LEU A 139 2.70 -8.56 11.14
C LEU A 139 2.22 -8.06 9.77
N ILE A 140 0.99 -7.56 9.69
CA ILE A 140 0.47 -7.00 8.44
C ILE A 140 1.14 -5.68 8.05
N ARG A 141 1.98 -5.07 8.88
CA ARG A 141 2.78 -3.89 8.49
C ARG A 141 4.10 -4.27 7.81
N VAL A 142 4.57 -5.50 7.98
CA VAL A 142 5.83 -5.98 7.41
C VAL A 142 5.74 -6.12 5.87
N PRO A 143 6.68 -5.53 5.10
CA PRO A 143 6.78 -5.75 3.66
C PRO A 143 6.86 -7.23 3.28
N GLY A 144 6.17 -7.64 2.22
CA GLY A 144 6.15 -9.04 1.78
C GLY A 144 5.23 -9.98 2.59
N ILE A 145 4.68 -9.54 3.73
CA ILE A 145 3.68 -10.29 4.50
C ILE A 145 2.28 -9.72 4.24
N GLY A 146 1.41 -10.51 3.60
CA GLY A 146 0.00 -10.16 3.41
C GLY A 146 -0.88 -10.58 4.59
N ILE A 147 -2.13 -10.10 4.63
CA ILE A 147 -3.10 -10.43 5.72
C ILE A 147 -3.27 -11.94 5.90
N LEU A 148 -3.40 -12.69 4.81
CA LEU A 148 -3.54 -14.16 4.87
C LEU A 148 -2.28 -14.82 5.43
N SER A 149 -1.10 -14.39 4.98
CA SER A 149 0.18 -14.91 5.50
C SER A 149 0.41 -14.52 6.96
N ALA A 150 0.02 -13.32 7.37
CA ALA A 150 0.11 -12.89 8.76
C ALA A 150 -0.78 -13.74 9.67
N ARG A 151 -2.00 -14.10 9.22
CA ARG A 151 -2.87 -15.04 9.94
C ARG A 151 -2.24 -16.43 10.06
N LYS A 152 -1.67 -16.94 8.97
CA LYS A 152 -0.93 -18.22 8.99
C LYS A 152 0.24 -18.22 9.97
N ILE A 153 0.98 -17.10 10.08
CA ILE A 153 2.05 -16.94 11.08
C ILE A 153 1.48 -17.07 12.49
N VAL A 154 0.41 -16.33 12.79
CA VAL A 154 -0.22 -16.34 14.12
C VAL A 154 -0.74 -17.72 14.49
N GLU A 155 -1.33 -18.43 13.54
CA GLU A 155 -1.81 -19.81 13.73
C GLU A 155 -0.64 -20.77 13.97
N LEU A 156 0.33 -20.82 13.05
CA LEU A 156 1.41 -21.81 13.10
C LEU A 156 2.27 -21.68 14.37
N ARG A 157 2.57 -20.46 14.80
CA ARG A 157 3.44 -20.21 15.97
C ARG A 157 2.84 -20.68 17.31
N THR A 158 1.54 -20.98 17.34
CA THR A 158 0.90 -21.60 18.52
C THR A 158 1.27 -23.07 18.67
N HIS A 159 1.59 -23.74 17.57
CA HIS A 159 1.96 -25.15 17.54
C HIS A 159 3.47 -25.34 17.57
N GLU A 160 4.21 -24.57 16.75
CA GLU A 160 5.66 -24.64 16.69
C GLU A 160 6.30 -23.27 16.42
N PRO A 161 7.42 -22.93 17.07
CA PRO A 161 8.09 -21.66 16.81
C PRO A 161 8.69 -21.64 15.39
N LEU A 162 8.49 -20.53 14.70
CA LEU A 162 9.14 -20.23 13.43
C LEU A 162 10.64 -20.05 13.67
N THR A 163 11.44 -20.96 13.12
CA THR A 163 12.90 -20.99 13.31
C THR A 163 13.69 -20.77 12.03
N ARG A 164 13.08 -21.04 10.87
CA ARG A 164 13.75 -21.07 9.57
C ARG A 164 12.98 -20.22 8.54
N PRO A 165 13.67 -19.36 7.77
CA PRO A 165 13.03 -18.56 6.72
C PRO A 165 12.27 -19.39 5.70
N GLU A 166 12.74 -20.59 5.36
CA GLU A 166 12.12 -21.47 4.37
C GLU A 166 10.63 -21.75 4.66
N VAL A 167 10.24 -21.80 5.94
CA VAL A 167 8.84 -22.00 6.36
C VAL A 167 7.96 -20.80 5.96
N LEU A 168 8.53 -19.59 5.87
CA LEU A 168 7.79 -18.40 5.42
C LEU A 168 7.37 -18.51 3.95
N LYS A 169 8.16 -19.17 3.10
CA LYS A 169 7.86 -19.40 1.68
C LYS A 169 6.59 -20.24 1.52
N THR A 170 6.42 -21.28 2.34
CA THR A 170 5.22 -22.15 2.29
C THR A 170 3.94 -21.40 2.71
N MET A 171 4.08 -20.31 3.47
CA MET A 171 2.97 -19.41 3.82
C MET A 171 2.65 -18.35 2.76
N GLY A 172 3.34 -18.37 1.62
CA GLY A 172 3.19 -17.38 0.54
C GLY A 172 3.85 -16.02 0.83
N ILE A 173 4.78 -15.97 1.78
CA ILE A 173 5.51 -14.74 2.11
C ILE A 173 6.63 -14.55 1.10
N ARG A 174 6.77 -13.32 0.59
CA ARG A 174 7.90 -12.91 -0.26
C ARG A 174 9.12 -12.67 0.64
N ILE A 175 9.86 -13.74 0.91
CA ILE A 175 10.98 -13.76 1.85
C ILE A 175 11.98 -12.64 1.57
N GLU A 176 12.32 -12.41 0.31
CA GLU A 176 13.31 -11.42 -0.10
C GLU A 176 12.89 -9.99 0.32
N LYS A 177 11.58 -9.73 0.38
CA LYS A 177 11.03 -8.47 0.87
C LYS A 177 10.87 -8.42 2.39
N ALA A 178 10.54 -9.54 3.03
CA ALA A 178 10.22 -9.57 4.45
C ALA A 178 11.46 -9.65 5.34
N LEU A 179 12.48 -10.42 4.93
CA LEU A 179 13.67 -10.72 5.74
C LEU A 179 14.39 -9.49 6.34
N PRO A 180 14.56 -8.36 5.62
CA PRO A 180 15.19 -7.17 6.20
C PRO A 180 14.45 -6.61 7.43
N PHE A 181 13.17 -6.94 7.57
CA PHE A 181 12.25 -6.34 8.55
C PHE A 181 11.85 -7.29 9.68
N VAL A 182 12.35 -8.53 9.72
CA VAL A 182 11.86 -9.54 10.66
C VAL A 182 12.96 -10.24 11.46
N LEU A 183 12.56 -10.78 12.61
CA LEU A 183 13.33 -11.74 13.40
C LEU A 183 12.57 -13.07 13.47
N LEU A 184 13.35 -14.15 13.56
CA LEU A 184 12.87 -15.46 13.98
C LEU A 184 13.67 -15.87 15.22
N ARG A 185 13.02 -15.85 16.39
CA ARG A 185 13.65 -16.15 17.69
C ARG A 185 14.88 -15.29 17.96
N GLY A 186 14.77 -13.98 17.75
CA GLY A 186 15.83 -13.01 17.96
C GLY A 186 16.94 -13.03 16.90
N LYS A 187 16.86 -13.91 15.89
CA LYS A 187 17.87 -14.00 14.82
C LYS A 187 17.39 -13.27 13.57
N ARG A 188 18.27 -12.44 13.01
CA ARG A 188 18.13 -11.89 11.64
C ARG A 188 18.57 -12.94 10.64
N PHE A 189 17.87 -13.01 9.52
CA PHE A 189 18.24 -13.87 8.40
C PHE A 189 18.41 -12.98 7.17
N THR A 190 19.58 -13.03 6.54
CA THR A 190 19.82 -12.38 5.26
C THR A 190 19.51 -13.37 4.15
N GLY A 191 18.64 -13.00 3.20
CA GLY A 191 18.50 -13.76 1.96
C GLY A 191 19.79 -13.70 1.14
N PRO A 192 19.97 -14.58 0.13
CA PRO A 192 21.06 -14.41 -0.82
C PRO A 192 20.92 -13.04 -1.48
N VAL A 193 21.88 -12.15 -1.21
CA VAL A 193 21.96 -10.84 -1.87
C VAL A 193 22.31 -11.12 -3.33
N GLN A 194 21.34 -10.99 -4.23
CA GLN A 194 21.67 -10.91 -5.64
C GLN A 194 22.29 -9.53 -5.87
N LEU A 195 23.62 -9.50 -5.97
CA LEU A 195 24.36 -8.30 -6.37
C LEU A 195 23.84 -7.87 -7.74
N SER A 196 23.15 -6.73 -7.80
CA SER A 196 22.84 -6.09 -9.08
C SER A 196 24.16 -5.62 -9.70
N LEU A 197 24.55 -6.19 -10.84
CA LEU A 197 25.78 -5.85 -11.57
C LEU A 197 25.81 -4.40 -12.10
N PHE A 198 24.71 -3.66 -11.95
CA PHE A 198 24.62 -2.24 -12.28
C PHE A 198 24.47 -1.44 -10.98
N GLN A 199 25.59 -1.12 -10.35
CA GLN A 199 25.64 -0.14 -9.25
C GLN A 199 25.69 1.26 -9.85
N GLY A 200 24.51 1.85 -10.09
CA GLY A 200 24.35 3.30 -10.10
C GLY A 200 23.90 3.74 -8.71
N GLU A 201 24.82 4.31 -7.94
CA GLU A 201 24.67 5.13 -6.72
C GLU A 201 23.29 5.19 -6.03
N ALA A 202 22.72 4.07 -5.55
CA ALA A 202 21.51 4.12 -4.73
C ALA A 202 21.29 2.90 -3.81
N SER A 203 22.32 2.12 -3.46
CA SER A 203 22.15 0.98 -2.55
C SER A 203 23.20 0.95 -1.44
N ARG A 204 23.05 1.82 -0.44
CA ARG A 204 23.44 1.44 0.92
C ARG A 204 22.19 0.90 1.60
N ALA A 205 22.17 -0.41 1.86
CA ALA A 205 21.20 -0.99 2.77
C ALA A 205 21.25 -0.20 4.10
N PRO A 206 20.12 0.10 4.74
CA PRO A 206 20.15 0.75 6.04
C PRO A 206 20.83 -0.19 7.02
N VAL A 207 22.04 0.16 7.44
CA VAL A 207 22.72 -0.48 8.56
C VAL A 207 21.97 -0.04 9.81
N LEU A 208 20.93 -0.80 10.20
CA LEU A 208 20.32 -0.67 11.50
C LEU A 208 21.34 -1.16 12.53
N SER A 209 22.06 -0.20 13.11
CA SER A 209 23.05 -0.37 14.16
C SER A 209 22.47 -1.19 15.32
N PRO A 210 23.22 -2.14 15.91
CA PRO A 210 22.76 -2.82 17.11
C PRO A 210 22.70 -1.82 18.26
N ALA A 211 21.52 -1.64 18.85
CA ALA A 211 21.38 -0.92 20.12
C ALA A 211 22.25 -1.60 21.18
N ARG A 212 23.01 -0.78 21.93
CA ARG A 212 23.80 -1.20 23.09
C ARG A 212 22.91 -1.62 24.25
#